data_AF-A0A0C9SPI0-F1
#
_entry.id   AF-A0A0C9SPI0-F1
#
_cell.length_a   1.000
_cell.length_b   1.000
_cell.length_c   1.000
_cell.angle_alpha   90.00
_cell.angle_beta   90.00
_cell.angle_gamma   90.00
#
_symmetry.space_group_name_H-M   'P 1'
#
loop_
_entity.id
_entity.type
_entity.pdbx_description
1 polymer ?
#
loop_
_entity_poly.entity_id
_entity_poly.type
_entity_poly.pdbx_seq_one_letter_code
_entity_poly.pdbx_strand_id
1 'polypeptide(L)'
;IQPPGYWHEVYTPVKSIISGGHFLSYDSLHLTEHCRAFASVFALTSTNADHPGVDRALSRMSIALPIVLQDRDIPLRALAALHRMLHNRSDYQSRLGSKDEPHKHNKLYLSRDDSLSLSLEDTADLDIARKVMDRILSATNLSEEELHDIVERAGPAWCAPGTVSLTSEHARPALPLIDLII
;
A
#
# COMPACT_ATOMS: atom_id res chain seq x y z
N ILE A 1 8.13 -17.65 -3.68
CA ILE A 1 7.64 -16.27 -3.40
C ILE A 1 7.98 -15.44 -4.62
N GLN A 2 6.99 -14.79 -5.24
CA GLN A 2 7.21 -13.93 -6.41
C GLN A 2 7.55 -12.51 -5.95
N PRO A 3 8.62 -11.88 -6.46
CA PRO A 3 8.90 -10.48 -6.16
C PRO A 3 7.77 -9.56 -6.68
N PRO A 4 7.52 -8.43 -6.02
CA PRO A 4 6.56 -7.45 -6.51
C PRO A 4 7.01 -6.90 -7.87
N GLY A 5 6.08 -6.69 -8.79
CA GLY A 5 6.36 -6.17 -10.14
C GLY A 5 6.91 -7.17 -11.14
N TYR A 6 7.05 -8.45 -10.77
CA TYR A 6 7.58 -9.47 -11.68
C TYR A 6 6.47 -10.19 -12.47
N TRP A 7 6.54 -10.09 -13.79
CA TRP A 7 5.66 -10.82 -14.70
C TRP A 7 5.99 -12.30 -14.69
N HIS A 8 5.00 -13.14 -14.42
CA HIS A 8 5.15 -14.59 -14.48
C HIS A 8 3.85 -15.25 -14.98
N GLU A 9 4.01 -16.36 -15.67
CA GLU A 9 2.91 -17.20 -16.11
C GLU A 9 2.84 -18.45 -15.23
N VAL A 10 1.63 -18.86 -14.87
CA VAL A 10 1.39 -20.08 -14.10
C VAL A 10 0.67 -21.07 -14.99
N TYR A 11 1.35 -22.15 -15.38
CA TYR A 11 0.77 -23.25 -16.13
C TYR A 11 0.46 -24.42 -15.19
N THR A 12 -0.78 -24.91 -15.25
CA THR A 12 -1.24 -26.04 -14.43
C THR A 12 -1.57 -27.23 -15.34
N PRO A 13 -0.64 -28.20 -15.53
CA PRO A 13 -0.81 -29.30 -16.50
C PRO A 13 -1.87 -30.34 -16.07
N VAL A 14 -2.22 -30.37 -14.78
CA VAL A 14 -3.15 -31.34 -14.19
C VAL A 14 -4.13 -30.65 -13.26
N LYS A 15 -5.32 -31.21 -13.08
CA LYS A 15 -6.34 -30.65 -12.17
C LYS A 15 -5.76 -30.51 -10.76
N SER A 16 -5.59 -29.27 -10.30
CA SER A 16 -4.95 -28.93 -9.03
C SER A 16 -5.72 -27.82 -8.33
N ILE A 17 -5.54 -27.72 -7.02
CA ILE A 17 -6.02 -26.59 -6.20
C ILE A 17 -4.80 -25.75 -5.86
N ILE A 18 -4.87 -24.44 -6.13
CA ILE A 18 -3.79 -23.48 -5.86
C ILE A 18 -4.34 -22.43 -4.90
N SER A 19 -3.55 -22.08 -3.88
CA SER A 19 -3.82 -20.95 -2.99
C SER A 19 -2.67 -19.95 -3.11
N GLY A 20 -3.02 -18.68 -3.34
CA GLY A 20 -2.08 -17.56 -3.40
C GLY A 20 -2.23 -16.66 -2.18
N GLY A 21 -1.13 -16.04 -1.77
CA GLY A 21 -1.09 -15.01 -0.73
C GLY A 21 -0.24 -13.84 -1.17
N HIS A 22 -0.41 -12.70 -0.49
CA HIS A 22 0.34 -11.48 -0.76
C HIS A 22 1.13 -11.06 0.47
N PHE A 23 2.36 -10.61 0.26
CA PHE A 23 3.21 -10.02 1.28
C PHE A 23 3.55 -8.59 0.88
N LEU A 24 3.51 -7.67 1.84
CA LEU A 24 3.95 -6.30 1.66
C LEU A 24 5.27 -6.11 2.40
N SER A 25 6.17 -5.33 1.82
CA SER A 25 7.45 -4.96 2.41
C SER A 25 7.70 -3.48 2.18
N TYR A 26 8.17 -2.78 3.22
CA TYR A 26 8.59 -1.38 3.12
C TYR A 26 9.65 -1.18 2.03
N ASP A 27 10.51 -2.15 1.76
CA ASP A 27 11.58 -2.00 0.76
C ASP A 27 11.07 -1.98 -0.69
N SER A 28 9.82 -2.40 -0.90
CA SER A 28 9.27 -2.63 -2.24
C SER A 28 7.87 -2.02 -2.42
N LEU A 29 7.50 -1.03 -1.61
CA LEU A 29 6.19 -0.38 -1.74
C LEU A 29 6.05 0.40 -3.06
N HIS A 30 7.13 0.90 -3.64
CA HIS A 30 7.11 1.53 -4.97
C HIS A 30 6.75 0.53 -6.08
N LEU A 31 7.21 -0.72 -5.97
CA LEU A 31 6.80 -1.79 -6.89
C LEU A 31 5.34 -2.18 -6.66
N THR A 32 4.89 -2.19 -5.40
CA THR A 32 3.50 -2.46 -5.05
C THR A 32 2.57 -1.39 -5.63
N GLU A 33 2.92 -0.12 -5.44
CA GLU A 33 2.21 1.03 -6.00
C GLU A 33 2.10 0.92 -7.52
N HIS A 34 3.21 0.63 -8.20
CA HIS A 34 3.24 0.46 -9.64
C HIS A 34 2.32 -0.69 -10.10
N CYS A 35 2.36 -1.84 -9.42
CA CYS A 35 1.48 -2.97 -9.73
C CYS A 35 0.01 -2.62 -9.56
N ARG A 36 -0.32 -1.88 -8.51
CA ARG A 36 -1.70 -1.45 -8.23
C ARG A 36 -2.19 -0.42 -9.24
N ALA A 37 -1.35 0.54 -9.63
CA ALA A 37 -1.65 1.50 -10.69
C ALA A 37 -1.87 0.80 -12.04
N PHE A 38 -1.02 -0.19 -12.37
CA PHE A 38 -1.23 -1.01 -13.55
C PHE A 38 -2.56 -1.77 -13.47
N ALA A 39 -2.85 -2.42 -12.35
CA ALA A 39 -4.07 -3.21 -12.17
C ALA A 39 -5.35 -2.36 -12.23
N SER A 40 -5.32 -1.11 -11.74
CA SER A 40 -6.49 -0.21 -11.82
C SER A 40 -6.81 0.23 -13.24
N VAL A 41 -5.79 0.32 -14.11
CA VAL A 41 -5.93 0.65 -15.54
C VAL A 41 -6.32 -0.58 -16.37
N PHE A 42 -5.67 -1.72 -16.13
CA PHE A 42 -5.81 -2.94 -16.93
C PHE A 42 -6.59 -4.05 -16.20
N ALA A 43 -7.55 -3.64 -15.37
CA ALA A 43 -8.48 -4.52 -14.65
C ALA A 43 -8.93 -5.65 -15.57
N LEU A 44 -8.60 -6.91 -15.22
CA LEU A 44 -8.81 -8.20 -15.95
C LEU A 44 -7.55 -8.86 -16.55
N THR A 45 -6.41 -8.18 -16.66
CA THR A 45 -5.17 -8.82 -17.17
C THR A 45 -4.26 -9.36 -16.05
N SER A 46 -4.42 -8.89 -14.82
CA SER A 46 -3.70 -9.41 -13.65
C SER A 46 -4.40 -10.66 -13.11
N THR A 47 -3.69 -11.79 -13.13
CA THR A 47 -4.18 -13.10 -12.68
C THR A 47 -4.31 -13.23 -11.16
N ASN A 48 -3.60 -12.39 -10.40
CA ASN A 48 -3.72 -12.36 -8.94
C ASN A 48 -4.90 -11.48 -8.56
N ALA A 49 -5.91 -12.10 -7.96
CA ALA A 49 -7.12 -11.45 -7.47
C ALA A 49 -6.79 -10.21 -6.64
N ASP A 50 -7.53 -9.13 -6.87
CA ASP A 50 -7.53 -7.97 -5.98
C ASP A 50 -7.87 -8.46 -4.56
N HIS A 51 -6.93 -8.32 -3.64
CA HIS A 51 -7.09 -8.83 -2.29
C HIS A 51 -7.59 -7.69 -1.38
N PRO A 52 -8.83 -7.75 -0.88
CA PRO A 52 -9.45 -6.63 -0.17
C PRO A 52 -8.66 -6.18 1.07
N GLY A 53 -7.86 -7.08 1.66
CA GLY A 53 -6.99 -6.76 2.80
C GLY A 53 -5.74 -5.93 2.50
N VAL A 54 -5.39 -5.67 1.23
CA VAL A 54 -4.17 -4.92 0.88
C VAL A 54 -4.24 -3.48 1.38
N ASP A 55 -5.37 -2.80 1.18
CA ASP A 55 -5.53 -1.42 1.66
C ASP A 55 -5.38 -1.32 3.17
N ARG A 56 -6.03 -2.23 3.90
CA ARG A 56 -5.92 -2.27 5.36
C ARG A 56 -4.49 -2.55 5.81
N ALA A 57 -3.79 -3.45 5.13
CA ALA A 57 -2.39 -3.75 5.43
C ALA A 57 -1.50 -2.51 5.20
N LEU A 58 -1.72 -1.74 4.13
CA LEU A 58 -1.00 -0.48 3.89
C LEU A 58 -1.28 0.57 4.97
N SER A 59 -2.54 0.73 5.40
CA SER A 59 -2.88 1.61 6.52
C SER A 59 -2.13 1.22 7.79
N ARG A 60 -2.14 -0.07 8.14
CA ARG A 60 -1.45 -0.59 9.32
C ARG A 60 0.08 -0.48 9.23
N MET A 61 0.65 -0.61 8.03
CA MET A 61 2.07 -0.31 7.81
C MET A 61 2.36 1.17 8.11
N SER A 62 1.53 2.10 7.65
CA SER A 62 1.70 3.53 8.00
C SER A 62 1.63 3.76 9.51
N ILE A 63 0.65 3.14 10.19
CA ILE A 63 0.49 3.26 11.65
C ILE A 63 1.71 2.74 12.40
N ALA A 64 2.30 1.63 11.93
CA ALA A 64 3.49 1.03 12.53
C ALA A 64 4.80 1.78 12.19
N LEU A 65 4.77 2.68 11.20
CA LEU A 65 5.94 3.36 10.65
C LEU A 65 6.80 4.08 11.70
N PRO A 66 6.26 4.79 12.70
CA PRO A 66 7.06 5.44 13.74
C PRO A 66 7.93 4.46 14.56
N ILE A 67 7.43 3.25 14.78
CA ILE A 67 8.15 2.21 15.51
C ILE A 67 9.23 1.63 14.60
N VAL A 68 8.87 1.31 13.35
CA VAL A 68 9.81 0.73 12.38
C VAL A 68 11.00 1.66 12.10
N LEU A 69 10.76 2.97 12.01
CA LEU A 69 11.80 3.98 11.79
C LEU A 69 12.80 4.13 12.96
N GLN A 70 12.50 3.58 14.14
CA GLN A 70 13.46 3.53 15.25
C GLN A 70 14.52 2.46 15.03
N ASP A 71 14.15 1.36 14.40
CA ASP A 71 14.98 0.16 14.25
C ASP A 71 15.65 0.07 12.88
N ARG A 72 15.09 0.71 11.85
CA ARG A 72 15.60 0.64 10.48
C ARG A 72 15.24 1.84 9.64
N ASP A 73 16.07 2.11 8.65
CA ASP A 73 15.79 3.08 7.62
C ASP A 73 14.80 2.52 6.58
N ILE A 74 14.02 3.43 5.99
CA ILE A 74 13.04 3.10 4.95
C ILE A 74 13.35 3.89 3.70
N PRO A 75 13.46 3.25 2.51
CA PRO A 75 13.70 3.97 1.27
C PRO A 75 12.64 5.04 1.04
N LEU A 76 13.09 6.26 0.73
CA LEU A 76 12.21 7.41 0.59
C LEU A 76 11.19 7.20 -0.53
N ARG A 77 11.58 6.49 -1.59
CA ARG A 77 10.67 6.15 -2.68
C ARG A 77 9.55 5.22 -2.26
N ALA A 78 9.84 4.27 -1.38
CA ALA A 78 8.82 3.40 -0.85
C ALA A 78 7.88 4.15 0.11
N LEU A 79 8.42 5.08 0.89
CA LEU A 79 7.61 5.97 1.73
C LEU A 79 6.68 6.84 0.87
N ALA A 80 7.21 7.45 -0.20
CA ALA A 80 6.44 8.26 -1.14
C ALA A 80 5.33 7.43 -1.82
N ALA A 81 5.64 6.19 -2.20
CA ALA A 81 4.65 5.26 -2.74
C ALA A 81 3.55 4.91 -1.73
N LEU A 82 3.91 4.67 -0.46
CA LEU A 82 2.94 4.44 0.61
C LEU A 82 2.03 5.65 0.80
N HIS A 83 2.60 6.86 0.91
CA HIS A 83 1.85 8.11 1.00
C HIS A 83 0.84 8.25 -0.14
N ARG A 84 1.28 8.04 -1.39
CA ARG A 84 0.44 8.14 -2.58
C ARG A 84 -0.71 7.12 -2.56
N MET A 85 -0.44 5.87 -2.18
CA MET A 85 -1.48 4.84 -2.09
C MET A 85 -2.51 5.10 -0.99
N LEU A 86 -2.13 5.75 0.12
CA LEU A 86 -3.04 6.10 1.21
C LEU A 86 -3.92 7.31 0.87
N HIS A 87 -3.35 8.33 0.25
CA HIS A 87 -4.07 9.57 -0.09
C HIS A 87 -4.95 9.39 -1.32
N ASN A 88 -4.47 8.68 -2.34
CA ASN A 88 -5.17 8.48 -3.60
C ASN A 88 -5.76 7.06 -3.72
N ARG A 89 -6.29 6.52 -2.62
CA ARG A 89 -6.77 5.13 -2.53
C ARG A 89 -7.71 4.73 -3.69
N SER A 90 -8.59 5.63 -4.11
CA SER A 90 -9.53 5.42 -5.22
C SER A 90 -8.86 5.08 -6.54
N ASP A 91 -7.65 5.60 -6.76
CA ASP A 91 -6.93 5.45 -8.03
C ASP A 91 -6.30 4.05 -8.17
N TYR A 92 -6.18 3.34 -7.05
CA TYR A 92 -5.60 2.01 -6.93
C TYR A 92 -6.63 0.91 -6.67
N GLN A 93 -7.91 1.25 -6.61
CA GLN A 93 -8.98 0.26 -6.49
C GLN A 93 -9.20 -0.41 -7.84
N SER A 94 -9.29 -1.74 -7.82
CA SER A 94 -9.59 -2.49 -9.04
C SER A 94 -10.98 -2.10 -9.55
N ARG A 95 -11.07 -1.72 -10.83
CA ARG A 95 -12.35 -1.40 -11.48
C ARG A 95 -13.14 -2.65 -11.89
N LEU A 96 -12.78 -3.81 -11.35
CA LEU A 96 -13.51 -5.07 -11.50
C LEU A 96 -14.92 -4.94 -10.87
N GLY A 97 -15.87 -4.43 -11.64
CA GLY A 97 -17.27 -4.32 -11.22
C GLY A 97 -18.14 -3.32 -11.97
N SER A 98 -17.59 -2.44 -12.81
CA SER A 98 -18.40 -1.38 -13.44
C SER A 98 -18.66 -1.61 -14.93
N LYS A 99 -19.46 -2.63 -15.27
CA LYS A 99 -20.46 -2.44 -16.35
C LYS A 99 -21.81 -3.08 -16.05
N ASP A 100 -21.90 -4.20 -15.32
CA ASP A 100 -23.23 -4.83 -15.10
C ASP A 100 -23.55 -5.37 -13.69
N GLU A 101 -22.62 -5.50 -12.73
CA GLU A 101 -22.99 -5.93 -11.36
C GLU A 101 -22.06 -5.33 -10.29
N PRO A 102 -22.46 -4.25 -9.57
CA PRO A 102 -21.55 -3.51 -8.72
C PRO A 102 -21.06 -4.24 -7.45
N HIS A 103 -21.69 -5.31 -6.98
CA HIS A 103 -21.53 -5.73 -5.56
C HIS A 103 -21.57 -7.24 -5.26
N LYS A 104 -21.25 -8.14 -6.21
CA LYS A 104 -21.38 -9.59 -5.92
C LYS A 104 -20.14 -10.33 -5.42
N HIS A 105 -18.93 -9.81 -5.59
CA HIS A 105 -17.74 -10.63 -5.29
C HIS A 105 -17.23 -10.65 -3.83
N ASN A 106 -17.77 -9.80 -2.93
CA ASN A 106 -17.39 -9.83 -1.50
C ASN A 106 -18.53 -10.26 -0.55
N LYS A 107 -19.68 -10.68 -1.07
CA LYS A 107 -20.85 -11.03 -0.25
C LYS A 107 -20.91 -12.47 0.26
N LEU A 108 -19.90 -13.30 -0.01
CA LEU A 108 -20.05 -14.74 0.18
C LEU A 108 -19.73 -15.27 1.60
N TYR A 109 -19.19 -14.48 2.53
CA TYR A 109 -18.77 -15.03 3.83
C TYR A 109 -18.95 -14.15 5.08
N LEU A 110 -19.49 -12.93 4.97
CA LEU A 110 -19.63 -12.03 6.12
C LEU A 110 -21.10 -11.65 6.32
N SER A 111 -21.55 -11.68 7.58
CA SER A 111 -22.86 -11.14 7.90
C SER A 111 -22.89 -9.65 7.59
N ARG A 112 -24.08 -9.08 7.36
CA ARG A 112 -24.24 -7.65 7.06
C ARG A 112 -23.61 -6.77 8.15
N ASP A 113 -23.69 -7.21 9.40
CA ASP A 113 -23.12 -6.50 10.56
C ASP A 113 -21.58 -6.59 10.59
N ASP A 114 -21.01 -7.73 10.20
CA ASP A 114 -19.55 -7.88 10.06
C ASP A 114 -19.00 -6.99 8.94
N SER A 115 -19.73 -6.88 7.82
CA SER A 115 -19.31 -6.04 6.69
C SER A 115 -19.30 -4.54 7.03
N LEU A 116 -20.24 -4.08 7.86
CA LEU A 116 -20.30 -2.71 8.35
C LEU A 116 -19.18 -2.43 9.34
N SER A 117 -18.98 -3.32 10.32
CA SER A 117 -17.91 -3.21 11.31
C SER A 117 -16.53 -3.14 10.64
N LEU A 118 -16.26 -4.03 9.68
CA LEU A 118 -15.01 -4.03 8.92
C LEU A 118 -14.80 -2.73 8.14
N SER A 119 -15.85 -2.18 7.54
CA SER A 119 -15.74 -0.91 6.81
C SER A 119 -15.42 0.29 7.71
N LEU A 120 -15.96 0.30 8.94
CA LEU A 120 -15.69 1.34 9.92
C LEU A 120 -14.26 1.25 10.43
N GLU A 121 -13.80 0.04 10.74
CA GLU A 121 -12.41 -0.20 11.14
C GLU A 121 -11.42 0.18 10.04
N ASP A 122 -11.69 -0.20 8.80
CA ASP A 122 -10.83 0.15 7.66
C ASP A 122 -10.76 1.68 7.45
N THR A 123 -11.85 2.39 7.69
CA THR A 123 -11.90 3.85 7.59
C THR A 123 -11.12 4.50 8.75
N ALA A 124 -11.28 4.00 9.97
CA ALA A 124 -10.53 4.47 11.12
C ALA A 124 -9.02 4.20 10.97
N ASP A 125 -8.63 3.00 10.51
CA ASP A 125 -7.24 2.64 10.23
C ASP A 125 -6.65 3.60 9.17
N LEU A 126 -7.41 3.93 8.11
CA LEU A 126 -6.96 4.87 7.07
C LEU A 126 -6.78 6.30 7.59
N ASP A 127 -7.70 6.80 8.41
CA ASP A 127 -7.62 8.15 8.97
C ASP A 127 -6.40 8.30 9.90
N ILE A 128 -6.13 7.30 10.74
CA ILE A 128 -4.94 7.28 11.59
C ILE A 128 -3.68 7.18 10.70
N ALA A 129 -3.68 6.27 9.73
CA ALA A 129 -2.56 6.08 8.81
C ALA A 129 -2.14 7.37 8.08
N ARG A 130 -3.11 8.18 7.63
CA ARG A 130 -2.86 9.48 6.98
C ARG A 130 -2.25 10.48 7.96
N LYS A 131 -2.84 10.65 9.15
CA LYS A 131 -2.31 11.55 10.19
C LYS A 131 -0.87 11.20 10.58
N VAL A 132 -0.55 9.91 10.70
CA VAL A 132 0.81 9.45 11.00
C VAL A 132 1.76 9.84 9.87
N MET A 133 1.37 9.59 8.63
CA MET A 133 2.16 9.93 7.46
C MET A 133 2.40 11.44 7.35
N ASP A 134 1.36 12.26 7.48
CA ASP A 134 1.44 13.72 7.39
C ASP A 134 2.38 14.30 8.46
N ARG A 135 2.35 13.75 9.68
CA ARG A 135 3.27 14.13 10.75
C ARG A 135 4.71 13.78 10.40
N ILE A 136 4.96 12.58 9.89
CA ILE A 136 6.30 12.16 9.47
C ILE A 136 6.82 13.08 8.36
N LEU A 137 6.00 13.39 7.36
CA LEU A 137 6.38 14.28 6.27
C LEU A 137 6.67 15.70 6.76
N SER A 138 5.83 16.23 7.64
CA SER A 138 6.04 17.56 8.25
C SER A 138 7.36 17.64 9.03
N ALA A 139 7.76 16.56 9.71
CA ALA A 139 9.02 16.49 10.44
C ALA A 139 10.24 16.45 9.51
N THR A 140 10.07 15.91 8.31
CA THR A 140 11.13 15.72 7.32
C THR A 140 11.31 16.91 6.36
N ASN A 141 10.47 17.94 6.46
CA ASN A 141 10.40 19.05 5.49
C ASN A 141 10.24 18.59 4.03
N LEU A 142 9.60 17.44 3.81
CA LEU A 142 9.29 16.95 2.47
C LEU A 142 7.91 17.47 2.04
N SER A 143 7.84 18.10 0.88
CA SER A 143 6.59 18.50 0.26
C SER A 143 5.92 17.34 -0.48
N GLU A 144 4.61 17.43 -0.66
CA GLU A 144 3.85 16.44 -1.44
C GLU A 144 4.31 16.37 -2.91
N GLU A 145 4.68 17.52 -3.50
CA GLU A 145 5.21 17.60 -4.85
C GLU A 145 6.53 16.84 -5.00
N GLU A 146 7.44 16.95 -4.02
CA GLU A 146 8.71 16.21 -4.01
C GLU A 146 8.46 14.70 -3.92
N LEU A 147 7.51 14.25 -3.10
CA LEU A 147 7.15 12.84 -3.00
C LEU A 147 6.59 12.31 -4.31
N HIS A 148 5.73 13.09 -4.96
CA HIS A 148 5.17 12.74 -6.25
C HIS A 148 6.27 12.56 -7.30
N ASP A 149 7.17 13.54 -7.39
CA ASP A 149 8.33 13.50 -8.27
C ASP A 149 9.23 12.27 -8.02
N ILE A 150 9.45 11.90 -6.76
CA ILE A 150 10.27 10.74 -6.38
C ILE A 150 9.69 9.43 -6.91
N VAL A 151 8.36 9.28 -6.90
CA VAL A 151 7.71 8.07 -7.43
C VAL A 151 7.82 8.02 -8.95
N GLU A 152 7.59 9.16 -9.63
CA GLU A 152 7.46 9.22 -11.09
C GLU A 152 8.79 9.33 -11.85
N ARG A 153 9.80 10.00 -11.31
CA ARG A 153 11.06 10.33 -12.03
C ARG A 153 12.08 9.21 -12.10
N ALA A 154 11.77 7.99 -11.64
CA ALA A 154 12.77 6.93 -11.54
C ALA A 154 13.29 6.41 -12.89
N GLY A 155 12.61 6.70 -14.00
CA GLY A 155 13.08 6.38 -15.34
C GLY A 155 13.46 4.89 -15.49
N PRO A 156 14.64 4.56 -16.05
CA PRO A 156 15.10 3.17 -16.21
C PRO A 156 15.25 2.39 -14.90
N ALA A 157 15.43 3.10 -13.77
CA ALA A 157 15.63 2.51 -12.45
C ALA A 157 14.31 2.36 -11.68
N TRP A 158 13.17 2.29 -12.38
CA TRP A 158 11.85 2.18 -11.77
C TRP A 158 11.71 1.00 -10.79
N CYS A 159 12.49 -0.07 -10.95
CA CYS A 159 12.47 -1.22 -10.05
C CYS A 159 13.30 -1.02 -8.76
N ALA A 160 14.24 -0.08 -8.74
CA ALA A 160 15.10 0.17 -7.59
C ALA A 160 14.38 1.01 -6.51
N PRO A 161 14.58 0.73 -5.23
CA PRO A 161 13.99 1.50 -4.13
C PRO A 161 14.54 2.93 -4.01
N GLY A 162 15.55 3.29 -4.81
CA GLY A 162 16.31 4.52 -4.67
C GLY A 162 17.43 4.40 -3.64
N THR A 163 18.28 5.42 -3.56
CA THR A 163 19.43 5.47 -2.66
C THR A 163 19.19 6.33 -1.42
N VAL A 164 18.15 7.16 -1.45
CA VAL A 164 17.75 8.02 -0.34
C VAL A 164 16.79 7.26 0.55
N SER A 165 17.06 7.26 1.86
CA SER A 165 16.19 6.64 2.86
C SER A 165 15.87 7.63 3.96
N LEU A 166 14.66 7.51 4.51
CA LEU A 166 14.29 8.18 5.74
C LEU A 166 14.97 7.45 6.90
N THR A 167 15.77 8.18 7.67
CA THR A 167 16.52 7.62 8.80
C THR A 167 15.87 7.95 10.14
N SER A 168 16.22 7.18 11.17
CA SER A 168 15.77 7.44 12.55
C SER A 168 16.06 8.86 13.02
N GLU A 169 17.14 9.50 12.55
CA GLU A 169 17.53 10.86 12.94
C GLU A 169 16.55 11.94 12.48
N HIS A 170 15.91 11.73 11.31
CA HIS A 170 14.88 12.62 10.80
C HIS A 170 13.55 12.45 11.55
N ALA A 171 13.31 11.28 12.14
CA ALA A 171 12.09 10.97 12.90
C ALA A 171 12.20 11.31 14.41
N ARG A 172 13.42 11.48 14.94
CA ARG A 172 13.70 11.75 16.37
C ARG A 172 13.08 13.04 16.95
N PRO A 173 12.97 14.17 16.22
CA PRO A 173 12.42 15.38 16.83
C PRO A 173 10.90 15.35 17.03
N ALA A 174 10.18 14.41 16.41
CA ALA A 174 8.75 14.60 16.14
C ALA A 174 7.79 13.77 17.01
N LEU A 175 8.23 12.70 17.69
CA LEU A 175 7.26 11.69 18.12
C LEU A 175 7.61 11.03 19.47
N PRO A 176 7.13 11.55 20.62
CA PRO A 176 6.79 10.68 21.74
C PRO A 176 5.71 9.72 21.23
N LEU A 177 5.95 8.41 21.28
CA LEU A 177 5.03 7.36 20.82
C LEU A 177 3.59 7.54 21.34
N ILE A 178 3.44 8.22 22.49
CA ILE A 178 2.19 8.47 23.18
C ILE A 178 1.32 9.54 22.51
N ASP A 179 1.92 10.50 21.80
CA ASP A 179 1.19 11.61 21.16
C ASP A 179 0.67 11.26 19.75
N LEU A 180 1.02 10.07 19.25
CA LEU A 180 0.61 9.55 17.93
C LEU A 180 -0.70 8.75 17.97
N ILE A 181 -1.05 8.21 19.13
CA ILE A 181 -2.15 7.24 19.31
C ILE A 181 -3.34 7.89 20.05
N ILE A 182 -3.12 9.04 20.72
CA ILE A 182 -4.12 9.80 21.47
C ILE A 182 -4.46 11.09 20.70
#